data_AF-A0A084JPF1-F1
#
_entry.id   AF-A0A084JPF1-F1
#
_cell.length_a   1.000
_cell.length_b   1.000
_cell.length_c   1.000
_cell.angle_alpha   90.00
_cell.angle_beta   90.00
_cell.angle_gamma   90.00
#
_symmetry.space_group_name_H-M   'P 1'
#
loop_
_entity.id
_entity.type
_entity.pdbx_description
1 polymer ?
#
loop_
_entity_poly.entity_id
_entity_poly.type
_entity_poly.pdbx_seq_one_letter_code
_entity_poly.pdbx_strand_id
1 'polypeptide(L)'
;MFKNCLDLKAEIREDGTIKLPEEFLSALGWTPKTVVQIEFEQEGKCLIVTAPFDYCCICGTSENPFFNVMGKHVCEDCQQMIASVKIDKSKILNGQLNDNLDYTNEE
;
A
#
# COMPACT_ATOMS: atom_id res chain seq x y z
N MET A 1 9.64 -10.66 20.76
CA MET A 1 8.68 -11.79 20.70
C MET A 1 7.45 -11.30 19.95
N PHE A 2 7.41 -11.51 18.63
CA PHE A 2 6.27 -11.11 17.80
C PHE A 2 5.13 -12.09 18.09
N LYS A 3 4.06 -11.62 18.76
CA LYS A 3 3.01 -12.50 19.31
C LYS A 3 1.98 -12.98 18.28
N ASN A 4 2.00 -12.49 17.05
CA ASN A 4 1.07 -12.86 15.98
C ASN A 4 1.83 -12.96 14.64
N CYS A 5 2.59 -14.04 14.42
CA CYS A 5 3.12 -14.37 13.09
C CYS A 5 2.31 -15.53 12.50
N LEU A 6 2.08 -15.48 11.18
CA LEU A 6 1.47 -16.55 10.42
C LEU A 6 2.57 -17.25 9.64
N ASP A 7 2.86 -18.51 9.97
CA ASP A 7 3.87 -19.29 9.27
C ASP A 7 3.27 -19.93 8.02
N LEU A 8 3.85 -19.62 6.86
CA LEU A 8 3.44 -20.13 5.57
C LEU A 8 4.61 -20.80 4.87
N LYS A 9 4.40 -22.02 4.39
CA LYS A 9 5.26 -22.63 3.37
C LYS A 9 4.66 -22.33 2.00
N ALA A 10 5.40 -21.60 1.19
CA ALA A 10 4.99 -21.26 -0.16
C ALA A 10 6.05 -21.74 -1.17
N GLU A 11 5.59 -22.11 -2.35
CA GLU A 11 6.44 -22.47 -3.48
C GLU A 11 6.88 -21.21 -4.22
N ILE A 12 8.17 -21.17 -4.58
CA ILE A 12 8.73 -20.12 -5.43
C ILE A 12 8.44 -20.50 -6.87
N ARG A 13 7.78 -19.60 -7.60
CA ARG A 13 7.46 -19.80 -9.02
C ARG A 13 8.70 -19.65 -9.90
N GLU A 14 8.60 -20.06 -11.15
CA GLU A 14 9.70 -19.98 -12.12
C GLU A 14 10.23 -18.55 -12.33
N ASP A 15 9.38 -17.54 -12.17
CA ASP A 15 9.74 -16.12 -12.26
C ASP A 15 10.34 -15.56 -10.95
N GLY A 16 10.56 -16.41 -9.94
CA GLY A 16 11.09 -16.02 -8.64
C GLY A 16 10.05 -15.39 -7.70
N THR A 17 8.76 -15.35 -8.08
CA THR A 17 7.71 -14.77 -7.24
C THR A 17 7.11 -15.79 -6.28
N ILE A 18 6.57 -15.29 -5.17
CA ILE A 18 5.81 -16.08 -4.19
C ILE A 18 4.38 -15.54 -4.17
N LYS A 19 3.38 -16.41 -4.35
CA LYS A 19 1.97 -16.04 -4.20
C LYS A 19 1.50 -16.39 -2.79
N LEU A 20 1.18 -15.37 -2.01
CA LEU A 20 0.56 -15.54 -0.69
C LEU A 20 -0.94 -15.88 -0.86
N PRO A 21 -1.49 -16.81 -0.05
CA PRO A 21 -2.92 -17.08 -0.03
C PRO A 21 -3.72 -15.85 0.41
N GLU A 22 -4.90 -15.67 -0.18
CA GLU A 22 -5.76 -14.50 0.06
C GLU A 22 -6.24 -14.39 1.51
N GLU A 23 -6.41 -15.52 2.20
CA GLU A 23 -6.77 -15.57 3.61
C GLU A 23 -5.69 -14.94 4.52
N PHE A 24 -4.40 -15.12 4.19
CA PHE A 24 -3.28 -14.50 4.92
C PHE A 24 -3.25 -12.99 4.66
N LEU A 25 -3.41 -12.59 3.40
CA LEU A 25 -3.48 -11.16 3.03
C LEU A 25 -4.63 -10.46 3.77
N SER A 26 -5.80 -11.10 3.80
CA SER A 26 -6.99 -10.57 4.48
C SER A 26 -6.80 -10.50 6.00
N ALA A 27 -6.23 -11.54 6.63
CA ALA A 27 -5.94 -11.56 8.06
C ALA A 27 -4.92 -10.48 8.47
N LEU A 28 -3.99 -10.15 7.56
CA LEU A 28 -3.00 -9.08 7.75
C LEU A 28 -3.52 -7.69 7.33
N GLY A 29 -4.72 -7.61 6.77
CA GLY A 29 -5.31 -6.37 6.25
C GLY A 29 -4.58 -5.79 5.03
N TRP A 30 -3.85 -6.62 4.29
CA TRP A 30 -3.10 -6.20 3.11
C TRP A 30 -4.01 -6.16 1.88
N THR A 31 -4.09 -4.98 1.28
CA THR A 31 -4.72 -4.76 -0.02
C THR A 31 -3.67 -4.67 -1.12
N PRO A 32 -4.04 -4.73 -2.41
CA PRO A 32 -3.13 -4.34 -3.48
C PRO A 32 -2.50 -2.97 -3.19
N LYS A 33 -1.20 -2.84 -3.49
CA LYS A 33 -0.36 -1.65 -3.20
C LYS A 33 -0.05 -1.40 -1.71
N THR A 34 -0.38 -2.33 -0.81
CA THR A 34 0.12 -2.25 0.57
C THR A 34 1.64 -2.29 0.56
N VAL A 35 2.27 -1.29 1.17
CA VAL A 35 3.71 -1.30 1.39
C VAL A 35 4.01 -2.36 2.45
N VAL A 36 5.02 -3.19 2.20
CA VAL A 36 5.49 -4.21 3.13
C VAL A 36 7.00 -4.10 3.30
N GLN A 37 7.49 -4.43 4.47
CA GLN A 37 8.91 -4.60 4.73
C GLN A 37 9.25 -6.10 4.64
N ILE A 38 10.30 -6.42 3.88
CA ILE A 38 10.76 -7.79 3.68
C ILE A 38 12.17 -7.89 4.26
N GLU A 39 12.36 -8.84 5.17
CA GLU A 39 13.65 -9.16 5.79
C GLU A 39 14.00 -10.62 5.52
N PHE A 40 15.30 -10.91 5.36
CA PHE A 40 15.79 -12.27 5.24
C PHE A 40 16.47 -12.69 6.55
N GLU A 41 15.89 -13.65 7.26
CA GLU A 41 16.48 -14.24 8.45
C GLU A 41 17.39 -15.42 8.03
N GLN A 42 18.70 -15.23 8.19
CA GLN A 42 19.70 -16.19 7.69
C GLN A 42 19.67 -17.54 8.42
N GLU A 43 19.41 -17.55 9.73
CA GLU A 43 19.45 -18.77 10.55
C GLU A 43 18.27 -19.70 10.26
N GLY A 44 17.05 -19.15 10.24
CA GLY A 44 15.85 -19.89 9.88
C GLY A 44 15.63 -20.07 8.38
N LYS A 45 16.45 -19.40 7.55
CA LYS A 45 16.30 -19.34 6.08
C LYS A 45 14.88 -18.95 5.68
N CYS A 46 14.31 -17.96 6.36
CA CYS A 46 12.94 -17.51 6.15
C CYS A 46 12.90 -16.05 5.70
N LEU A 47 11.82 -15.69 4.99
CA LEU A 47 11.49 -14.31 4.71
C LEU A 47 10.47 -13.85 5.75
N ILE A 48 10.79 -12.78 6.46
CA ILE A 48 9.87 -12.13 7.38
C ILE A 48 9.25 -10.96 6.64
N VAL A 49 7.94 -10.99 6.48
CA VAL A 49 7.18 -9.92 5.82
C VAL A 49 6.30 -9.23 6.85
N THR A 50 6.51 -7.93 7.04
CA THR A 50 5.78 -7.12 8.01
C THR A 50 5.09 -5.95 7.33
N ALA A 51 3.91 -5.57 7.85
CA ALA A 51 3.35 -4.27 7.52
C ALA A 51 4.21 -3.19 8.20
N PRO A 52 4.69 -2.16 7.49
CA PRO A 52 5.31 -1.02 8.13
C PRO A 52 4.28 -0.37 9.05
N PHE A 53 4.71 -0.07 10.28
CA PHE A 53 3.82 0.42 11.32
C PHE A 53 3.31 1.83 11.05
N ASP A 54 4.01 2.63 10.25
CA ASP A 54 3.56 3.92 9.74
C ASP A 54 4.21 4.24 8.38
N TYR A 55 3.40 4.48 7.35
CA TYR A 55 3.88 4.91 6.02
C TYR A 55 2.91 5.90 5.39
N CYS A 56 3.41 6.83 4.58
CA CYS A 56 2.55 7.69 3.79
C CYS A 56 1.82 6.87 2.73
N CYS A 57 0.48 6.85 2.76
CA CYS A 57 -0.33 6.11 1.81
C CYS A 57 -0.29 6.66 0.37
N ILE A 58 0.41 7.79 0.14
CA ILE A 58 0.53 8.46 -1.15
C ILE A 58 1.90 8.18 -1.77
N CYS A 59 2.99 8.48 -1.06
CA CYS A 59 4.35 8.33 -1.58
C CYS A 59 5.11 7.11 -1.02
N GLY A 60 4.57 6.42 -0.02
CA GLY A 60 5.21 5.25 0.58
C GLY A 60 6.36 5.54 1.56
N THR A 61 6.70 6.81 1.82
CA THR A 61 7.76 7.13 2.80
C THR A 61 7.39 6.62 4.20
N SER A 62 8.38 6.08 4.92
CA SER A 62 8.30 5.69 6.33
C SER A 62 8.90 6.75 7.26
N GLU A 63 9.29 7.91 6.72
CA GLU A 63 9.86 9.01 7.50
C GLU A 63 8.75 9.86 8.12
N ASN A 64 8.80 9.98 9.45
CA ASN A 64 7.93 10.85 10.24
C ASN A 64 8.24 12.34 9.98
N PRO A 65 7.27 13.26 10.17
CA PRO A 65 5.95 13.07 10.78
C PRO A 65 4.83 12.66 9.81
N PHE A 66 3.88 11.86 10.32
CA PHE A 66 2.63 11.51 9.62
C PHE A 66 1.40 12.17 10.23
N PHE A 67 0.47 12.54 9.36
CA PHE A 67 -0.86 13.02 9.71
C PHE A 67 -1.90 11.93 9.41
N ASN A 68 -2.81 11.69 10.35
CA ASN A 68 -3.91 10.74 10.13
C ASN A 68 -5.05 11.43 9.36
N VAL A 69 -5.32 10.97 8.15
CA VAL A 69 -6.41 11.42 7.29
C VAL A 69 -7.30 10.20 7.02
N MET A 70 -8.50 10.19 7.59
CA MET A 70 -9.49 9.11 7.41
C MET A 70 -8.92 7.70 7.73
N GLY A 71 -8.09 7.57 8.77
CA GLY A 71 -7.48 6.29 9.15
C GLY A 71 -6.28 5.88 8.30
N LYS A 72 -5.75 6.77 7.44
CA LYS A 72 -4.53 6.57 6.67
C LYS A 72 -3.46 7.57 7.11
N HIS A 73 -2.20 7.18 7.05
CA HIS A 73 -1.07 8.05 7.36
C HIS A 73 -0.64 8.79 6.08
N VAL A 74 -0.44 10.10 6.17
CA VAL A 74 0.03 10.96 5.06
C VAL A 74 1.20 11.79 5.58
N CYS A 75 2.34 11.79 4.87
CA CYS A 75 3.48 12.63 5.26
C CYS A 75 3.21 14.11 4.98
N GLU A 76 3.98 14.98 5.64
CA GLU A 76 3.86 16.44 5.49
C GLU A 76 3.91 16.89 4.03
N ASP A 77 4.89 16.41 3.24
CA ASP A 77 5.04 16.80 1.84
C ASP A 77 3.80 16.48 1.01
N CYS A 78 3.24 15.29 1.19
CA CYS A 78 2.03 14.87 0.48
C CYS A 78 0.80 15.65 0.93
N GLN A 79 0.72 15.99 2.21
CA GLN A 79 -0.36 16.84 2.73
C GLN A 79 -0.28 18.25 2.12
N GLN A 80 0.91 18.85 2.06
CA GLN A 80 1.12 20.16 1.45
C GLN A 80 0.82 20.14 -0.04
N MET A 81 1.23 19.08 -0.75
CA MET A 81 0.91 18.88 -2.15
C MET A 81 -0.61 18.89 -2.37
N ILE A 82 -1.37 18.11 -1.60
CA ILE A 82 -2.84 18.08 -1.70
C ILE A 82 -3.44 19.46 -1.39
N ALA A 83 -2.98 20.12 -0.32
CA ALA A 83 -3.49 21.43 0.07
C ALA A 83 -3.22 22.52 -0.99
N SER A 84 -2.14 22.37 -1.76
CA SER A 84 -1.78 23.29 -2.85
C SER A 84 -2.65 23.14 -4.10
N VAL A 85 -3.39 22.02 -4.23
CA VAL A 85 -4.32 21.79 -5.34
C VAL A 85 -5.54 22.70 -5.16
N LYS A 86 -5.54 23.83 -5.87
CA LYS A 86 -6.74 24.66 -6.03
C LYS A 86 -7.76 23.90 -6.85
N ILE A 87 -8.76 23.32 -6.19
CA ILE A 87 -9.94 22.81 -6.89
C ILE A 87 -10.66 24.02 -7.48
N ASP A 88 -10.54 24.20 -8.80
CA ASP A 88 -11.29 25.21 -9.53
C ASP A 88 -12.77 24.79 -9.56
N LYS A 89 -13.53 25.25 -8.55
CA LYS A 89 -14.95 24.93 -8.37
C LYS A 89 -15.82 25.30 -9.58
N SER A 90 -15.30 26.11 -10.51
CA SER A 90 -15.95 26.50 -11.76
C SER A 90 -16.19 25.32 -12.72
N LYS A 91 -15.50 24.17 -12.55
CA LYS A 91 -15.72 22.96 -13.37
C LYS A 91 -16.69 21.92 -12.77
N ILE A 92 -17.11 22.08 -11.52
CA ILE A 92 -17.96 21.09 -10.82
C ILE A 92 -19.46 21.41 -10.99
N LEU A 93 -19.81 22.58 -11.53
CA LEU A 93 -21.20 23.05 -11.62
C LEU A 93 -21.90 22.81 -12.96
N ASN A 94 -21.40 21.91 -13.79
CA ASN A 94 -22.18 21.34 -14.89
C ASN A 94 -22.04 19.82 -14.85
N GLY A 95 -23.12 19.15 -14.43
CA GLY A 95 -23.20 17.69 -14.33
C GLY A 95 -23.00 16.99 -15.67
N GLN A 96 -21.74 16.65 -15.97
CA GLN A 96 -21.38 15.57 -16.89
C GLN A 96 -20.24 14.78 -16.24
N LEU A 97 -20.62 13.77 -15.44
CA LEU A 97 -19.78 12.61 -15.23
C LEU A 97 -19.60 11.96 -16.62
N ASN A 98 -18.51 12.29 -17.30
CA ASN A 98 -18.04 11.43 -18.37
C ASN A 98 -17.16 10.38 -17.71
N ASP A 99 -17.73 9.20 -17.53
CA ASP A 99 -17.02 7.95 -17.33
C ASP A 99 -16.10 7.72 -18.55
N ASN A 100 -14.90 8.28 -18.53
CA ASN A 100 -13.80 7.84 -19.38
C ASN A 100 -12.67 7.38 -18.46
N LEU A 101 -12.91 6.23 -17.83
CA LEU A 101 -11.83 5.36 -17.38
C LEU A 101 -11.25 4.71 -18.65
N ASP A 102 -10.22 5.33 -19.22
CA ASP A 102 -9.36 4.66 -20.20
C ASP A 102 -8.61 3.53 -19.47
N TYR A 103 -9.19 2.34 -19.51
CA TYR A 103 -8.47 1.09 -19.32
C TYR A 103 -7.65 0.85 -20.59
N THR A 104 -6.38 1.25 -20.57
CA THR A 104 -5.40 0.65 -21.49
C THR A 104 -5.10 -0.76 -20.99
N ASN A 105 -5.85 -1.74 -21.49
CA ASN A 105 -5.34 -3.10 -21.65
C ASN A 105 -4.62 -3.12 -22.99
N GLU A 106 -3.29 -3.13 -22.96
CA GLU A 106 -2.51 -3.61 -24.09
C GLU A 106 -1.82 -4.91 -23.65
N GLU A 107 -1.87 -5.87 -24.57
CA GLU A 107 -1.64 -7.31 -24.46
C GLU A 107 -0.18 -7.70 -24.19
#